data_AF-A0A536SZI4-F1
#
_entry.id   AF-A0A536SZI4-F1
#
_cell.length_a   1.000
_cell.length_b   1.000
_cell.length_c   1.000
_cell.angle_alpha   90.00
_cell.angle_beta   90.00
_cell.angle_gamma   90.00
#
_symmetry.space_group_name_H-M   'P 1'
#
loop_
_entity.id
_entity.type
_entity.pdbx_description
1 polymer ?
#
loop_
_entity_poly.entity_id
_entity_poly.type
_entity_poly.pdbx_seq_one_letter_code
_entity_poly.pdbx_strand_id
1 'polypeptide(L)'
;MNRLHPAHRALLYTIIVVLFLSGALWEAGIARTLLIKVHGAAAMASLIVLGSLLARHVAAGWQARTNRASGIPLLAGLLWLIVSGYLLYYAGDEALRAYAAQSHFWIGLALGILFAVHQRPRYDRR
;
A
#
# COMPACT_ATOMS: atom_id res chain seq x y z
N MET A 1 3.03 -1.92 -23.52
CA MET A 1 3.52 -2.31 -22.18
C MET A 1 3.28 -1.15 -21.22
N ASN A 2 2.49 -1.37 -20.16
CA ASN A 2 2.11 -0.37 -19.17
C ASN A 2 3.26 -0.07 -18.20
N ARG A 3 4.33 0.57 -18.70
CA ARG A 3 5.51 0.92 -17.91
C ARG A 3 5.31 2.31 -17.31
N LEU A 4 5.45 2.41 -15.98
CA LEU A 4 5.46 3.67 -15.28
C LEU A 4 6.69 4.50 -15.68
N HIS A 5 6.51 5.82 -15.77
CA HIS A 5 7.63 6.74 -15.97
C HIS A 5 8.64 6.58 -14.81
N PRO A 6 9.97 6.63 -15.06
CA PRO A 6 10.98 6.34 -14.04
C PRO A 6 10.82 7.18 -12.76
N ALA A 7 10.52 8.47 -12.90
CA ALA A 7 10.29 9.36 -11.75
C ALA A 7 9.08 8.92 -10.91
N HIS A 8 7.99 8.52 -11.56
CA HIS A 8 6.78 8.03 -10.88
C HIS A 8 7.09 6.74 -10.11
N ARG A 9 7.86 5.82 -10.72
CA ARG A 9 8.29 4.59 -10.07
C ARG A 9 9.21 4.86 -8.87
N ALA A 10 10.15 5.79 -8.99
CA ALA A 10 11.01 6.19 -7.89
C ALA A 10 10.22 6.79 -6.73
N LEU A 11 9.25 7.66 -7.02
CA LEU A 11 8.33 8.22 -6.03
C LEU A 11 7.53 7.12 -5.32
N LEU A 12 6.93 6.19 -6.07
CA LEU A 12 6.18 5.06 -5.53
C LEU A 12 7.03 4.23 -4.57
N TYR A 13 8.24 3.84 -4.98
CA TYR A 13 9.13 3.05 -4.12
C TYR A 13 9.60 3.82 -2.89
N THR A 14 9.88 5.11 -3.02
CA THR A 14 10.25 5.95 -1.88
C THR A 14 9.12 5.97 -0.85
N ILE A 15 7.88 6.20 -1.29
CA ILE A 15 6.70 6.21 -0.40
C ILE A 15 6.52 4.84 0.27
N ILE A 16 6.64 3.74 -0.47
CA ILE A 16 6.53 2.39 0.08
C ILE A 16 7.60 2.14 1.14
N VAL A 17 8.87 2.46 0.84
CA VAL A 17 9.97 2.31 1.79
C VAL A 17 9.72 3.14 3.04
N VAL A 18 9.29 4.40 2.91
CA VAL A 18 8.96 5.26 4.05
C VAL A 18 7.82 4.68 4.87
N LEU A 19 6.73 4.23 4.25
CA LEU A 19 5.59 3.61 4.95
C LEU A 19 6.01 2.38 5.76
N PHE A 20 6.74 1.46 5.13
CA PHE A 20 7.18 0.22 5.78
C PHE A 20 8.18 0.48 6.90
N LEU A 21 9.21 1.30 6.65
CA LEU A 21 10.22 1.59 7.65
C LEU A 21 9.63 2.36 8.84
N SER A 22 8.84 3.41 8.57
CA SER A 22 8.22 4.19 9.65
C SER A 22 7.25 3.36 10.49
N GLY A 23 6.44 2.49 9.87
CA GLY A 23 5.53 1.60 10.58
C GLY A 23 6.27 0.55 11.42
N ALA A 24 7.23 -0.15 10.83
CA ALA A 24 7.99 -1.18 11.54
C ALA A 24 8.82 -0.62 12.71
N LEU A 25 9.48 0.54 12.50
CA LEU A 25 10.32 1.16 13.52
C LEU A 25 9.49 1.72 14.68
N TRP A 26 8.33 2.35 14.42
CA TRP A 26 7.48 2.82 15.53
C TRP A 26 6.95 1.64 16.34
N GLU A 27 6.66 0.49 15.69
CA GLU A 27 6.04 -0.67 16.36
C GLU A 27 7.07 -1.31 17.29
N ALA A 28 8.33 -1.26 16.88
CA ALA A 28 9.48 -1.58 17.72
C ALA A 28 9.77 -0.55 18.83
N GLY A 29 8.97 0.50 18.97
CA GLY A 29 9.11 1.54 20.01
C GLY A 29 10.14 2.64 19.69
N ILE A 30 10.70 2.67 18.47
CA ILE A 30 11.72 3.64 18.08
C ILE A 30 11.06 4.94 17.61
N ALA A 31 11.46 6.08 18.17
CA ALA A 31 11.06 7.43 17.73
C ALA A 31 9.54 7.59 17.43
N ARG A 32 8.69 6.92 18.23
CA ARG A 32 7.25 6.73 17.97
C ARG A 32 6.52 8.00 17.53
N THR A 33 6.67 9.09 18.27
CA THR A 33 5.98 10.36 18.02
C THR A 33 6.35 11.01 16.67
N LEU A 34 7.59 10.86 16.23
CA LEU A 34 8.03 11.39 14.94
C LEU A 34 7.57 10.47 13.80
N LEU A 35 7.82 9.17 13.96
CA LEU A 35 7.52 8.20 12.92
C LEU A 35 6.02 8.12 12.62
N ILE A 36 5.15 8.38 13.60
CA ILE A 36 3.71 8.41 13.33
C ILE A 36 3.27 9.55 12.44
N LYS A 37 3.91 10.71 12.58
CA LYS A 37 3.69 11.86 11.70
C LYS A 37 4.22 11.59 10.30
N VAL A 38 5.42 11.01 10.20
CA VAL A 38 6.05 10.65 8.92
C VAL A 38 5.22 9.61 8.18
N HIS A 39 4.77 8.56 8.86
CA HIS A 39 3.93 7.51 8.29
C HIS A 39 2.60 8.09 7.78
N GLY A 40 1.93 8.92 8.59
CA GLY A 40 0.69 9.59 8.20
C GLY A 40 0.87 10.47 6.96
N ALA A 41 1.95 11.27 6.89
CA ALA A 41 2.26 12.08 5.71
C ALA A 41 2.53 11.22 4.46
N ALA A 42 3.30 10.14 4.61
CA ALA A 42 3.56 9.19 3.54
C ALA A 42 2.28 8.47 3.08
N ALA A 43 1.36 8.17 3.99
CA ALA A 43 0.07 7.57 3.68
C ALA A 43 -0.77 8.50 2.80
N MET A 44 -0.83 9.79 3.13
CA MET A 44 -1.52 10.78 2.29
C MET A 44 -0.90 10.90 0.89
N ALA A 45 0.43 10.95 0.80
CA ALA A 45 1.12 10.94 -0.50
C ALA A 45 0.83 9.65 -1.30
N SER A 46 0.72 8.51 -0.61
CA SER A 46 0.40 7.23 -1.25
C SER A 46 -0.98 7.21 -1.90
N LEU A 47 -1.98 7.90 -1.33
CA LEU A 47 -3.32 8.02 -1.90
C LEU A 47 -3.31 8.79 -3.23
N ILE A 48 -2.51 9.86 -3.31
CA ILE A 48 -2.34 10.64 -4.55
C ILE A 48 -1.72 9.76 -5.63
N VAL A 49 -0.65 9.04 -5.29
CA VAL A 49 0.01 8.11 -6.22
C VAL A 49 -0.93 6.98 -6.62
N LEU A 50 -1.69 6.39 -5.69
CA LEU A 50 -2.69 5.37 -5.98
C LEU A 50 -3.74 5.86 -6.98
N GLY A 51 -4.27 7.08 -6.81
CA GLY A 51 -5.19 7.68 -7.77
C GLY A 51 -4.63 7.73 -9.18
N SER A 52 -3.37 8.13 -9.33
CA SER A 52 -2.69 8.15 -10.63
C SER A 52 -2.43 6.74 -11.21
N LEU A 53 -2.17 5.75 -10.36
CA LEU A 53 -2.03 4.35 -10.75
C LEU A 53 -3.38 3.76 -11.19
N LEU A 54 -4.48 4.09 -10.52
CA LEU A 54 -5.82 3.63 -10.90
C LEU A 54 -6.17 4.09 -12.32
N ALA A 55 -5.94 5.38 -12.61
CA ALA A 55 -6.30 5.99 -13.90
C ALA A 55 -5.50 5.43 -15.08
N ARG A 56 -4.22 5.09 -14.89
CA ARG A 56 -3.34 4.66 -15.98
C ARG A 56 -2.94 3.20 -15.89
N HIS A 57 -2.37 2.80 -14.76
CA HIS A 57 -1.79 1.47 -14.61
C HIS A 57 -2.87 0.39 -14.49
N VAL A 58 -3.82 0.57 -13.57
CA VAL A 58 -4.89 -0.40 -13.36
C VAL A 58 -5.83 -0.45 -14.55
N ALA A 59 -6.23 0.70 -15.10
CA ALA A 59 -7.07 0.76 -16.30
C ALA A 59 -6.46 -0.01 -17.49
N ALA A 60 -5.18 0.21 -17.79
CA ALA A 60 -4.50 -0.50 -18.87
C ALA A 60 -4.37 -2.02 -18.61
N GLY A 61 -4.03 -2.43 -17.38
CA GLY A 61 -3.98 -3.85 -17.00
C GLY A 61 -5.35 -4.53 -17.08
N TRP A 62 -6.40 -3.79 -16.71
CA TRP A 62 -7.77 -4.26 -16.80
C TRP A 62 -8.21 -4.47 -18.24
N GLN A 63 -8.01 -3.49 -19.11
CA GLN A 63 -8.34 -3.60 -20.54
C GLN A 63 -7.59 -4.75 -21.21
N ALA A 64 -6.30 -4.90 -20.92
CA ALA A 64 -5.46 -5.98 -21.45
C ALA A 64 -5.75 -7.35 -20.80
N ARG A 65 -6.61 -7.44 -19.79
CA ARG A 65 -6.85 -8.64 -18.96
C ARG A 65 -5.59 -9.26 -18.37
N THR A 66 -4.53 -8.47 -18.22
CA THR A 66 -3.24 -8.93 -17.69
C THR A 66 -3.12 -8.58 -16.22
N ASN A 67 -2.38 -9.40 -15.46
CA ASN A 67 -2.04 -9.15 -14.06
C ASN A 67 -3.21 -8.94 -13.10
N ARG A 68 -4.46 -9.27 -13.49
CA ARG A 68 -5.65 -9.15 -12.63
C ARG A 68 -5.54 -10.00 -11.36
N ALA A 69 -5.03 -11.23 -11.49
CA ALA A 69 -4.87 -12.15 -10.38
C ALA A 69 -3.96 -11.62 -9.25
N SER A 70 -2.93 -10.84 -9.58
CA SER A 70 -2.09 -10.17 -8.58
C SER A 70 -2.56 -8.75 -8.26
N GLY A 71 -3.23 -8.06 -9.19
CA GLY A 71 -3.69 -6.68 -9.01
C GLY A 71 -4.93 -6.54 -8.13
N ILE A 72 -5.92 -7.43 -8.26
CA ILE A 72 -7.14 -7.43 -7.44
C ILE A 72 -6.84 -7.55 -5.93
N PRO A 73 -6.07 -8.56 -5.46
CA PRO A 73 -5.76 -8.66 -4.03
C PRO A 73 -4.93 -7.48 -3.52
N LEU A 74 -4.05 -6.91 -4.35
CA LEU A 74 -3.34 -5.68 -4.01
C LEU A 74 -4.28 -4.49 -3.81
N LEU A 75 -5.24 -4.27 -4.72
CA LEU A 75 -6.22 -3.19 -4.61
C LEU A 75 -7.15 -3.38 -3.41
N ALA A 76 -7.61 -4.61 -3.16
CA ALA A 76 -8.44 -4.94 -2.01
C ALA A 76 -7.69 -4.68 -0.69
N GLY A 77 -6.42 -5.10 -0.60
CA GLY A 77 -5.60 -4.83 0.59
C GLY A 77 -5.30 -3.34 0.77
N LEU A 78 -5.02 -2.59 -0.31
CA LEU A 78 -4.86 -1.14 -0.24
C LEU A 78 -6.13 -0.47 0.28
N LEU A 79 -7.30 -0.86 -0.22
CA LEU A 79 -8.58 -0.37 0.30
C LEU A 79 -8.74 -0.70 1.78
N TRP A 80 -8.38 -1.92 2.21
CA TRP A 80 -8.39 -2.28 3.62
C TRP A 80 -7.47 -1.41 4.46
N LEU A 81 -6.23 -1.14 4.01
CA LEU A 81 -5.31 -0.26 4.72
C LEU A 81 -5.87 1.16 4.86
N ILE A 82 -6.53 1.67 3.83
CA ILE A 82 -7.18 3.00 3.88
C ILE A 82 -8.29 3.01 4.93
N VAL A 83 -9.19 2.02 4.90
CA VAL A 83 -10.32 1.94 5.84
C VAL A 83 -9.83 1.71 7.27
N SER A 84 -8.93 0.75 7.49
CA SER A 84 -8.38 0.48 8.82
C SER A 84 -7.58 1.66 9.35
N GLY A 85 -6.81 2.37 8.50
CA GLY A 85 -6.14 3.61 8.86
C GLY A 85 -7.13 4.70 9.30
N TYR A 86 -8.25 4.86 8.59
CA TYR A 86 -9.34 5.76 9.00
C TYR A 86 -9.95 5.36 10.35
N LEU A 87 -10.24 4.07 10.55
CA LEU A 87 -10.79 3.56 11.80
C LEU A 87 -9.85 3.78 12.99
N LEU A 88 -8.52 3.74 12.79
CA LEU A 88 -7.57 4.04 13.86
C LEU A 88 -7.70 5.46 14.43
N TYR A 89 -8.18 6.42 13.62
CA TYR A 89 -8.40 7.79 14.05
C TYR A 89 -9.83 8.05 14.53
N TYR A 90 -10.82 7.34 13.97
CA TYR A 90 -12.23 7.71 14.11
C TYR A 90 -13.12 6.63 14.72
N ALA A 91 -12.61 5.43 15.01
CA ALA A 91 -13.39 4.43 15.74
C ALA A 91 -13.63 4.91 17.19
N GLY A 92 -14.90 5.02 17.56
CA GLY A 92 -15.30 5.29 18.95
C GLY A 92 -15.32 4.03 19.84
N ASP A 93 -15.31 2.84 19.23
CA ASP A 93 -15.25 1.56 19.92
C ASP A 93 -13.80 1.03 19.99
N GLU A 94 -13.38 0.65 21.19
CA GLU A 94 -11.99 0.23 21.45
C GLU A 94 -11.68 -1.14 20.85
N ALA A 95 -12.65 -2.06 20.82
CA ALA A 95 -12.46 -3.38 20.22
C ALA A 95 -12.28 -3.29 18.71
N LEU A 96 -13.09 -2.46 18.04
CA LEU A 96 -12.96 -2.14 16.62
C LEU A 96 -11.61 -1.48 16.32
N ARG A 97 -11.18 -0.51 17.14
CA ARG A 97 -9.88 0.15 16.99
C ARG A 97 -8.73 -0.84 17.13
N ALA A 98 -8.77 -1.74 18.11
CA ALA A 98 -7.77 -2.78 18.31
C ALA A 98 -7.71 -3.77 17.14
N TYR A 99 -8.86 -4.21 16.63
CA TYR A 99 -8.94 -5.04 15.43
C TYR A 99 -8.38 -4.32 14.19
N ALA A 100 -8.73 -3.05 14.00
CA ALA A 100 -8.19 -2.22 12.92
C ALA A 100 -6.67 -2.10 13.03
N ALA A 101 -6.12 -1.87 14.22
CA ALA A 101 -4.67 -1.80 14.44
C ALA A 101 -3.97 -3.10 14.03
N GLN A 102 -4.45 -4.23 14.56
CA GLN A 102 -3.80 -5.50 14.34
C GLN A 102 -3.87 -5.95 12.87
N SER A 103 -5.03 -5.75 12.24
CA SER A 103 -5.24 -6.08 10.83
C SER A 103 -4.48 -5.15 9.90
N HIS A 104 -4.42 -3.84 10.18
CA HIS A 104 -3.65 -2.86 9.40
C HIS A 104 -2.18 -3.25 9.32
N PHE A 105 -1.58 -3.61 10.47
CA PHE A 105 -0.19 -4.04 10.53
C PHE A 105 0.08 -5.30 9.69
N TRP A 106 -0.67 -6.39 9.92
CA TRP A 106 -0.41 -7.66 9.25
C TRP A 106 -0.74 -7.62 7.75
N ILE A 107 -1.82 -6.94 7.36
CA ILE A 107 -2.16 -6.75 5.93
C ILE A 107 -1.12 -5.85 5.26
N GLY A 108 -0.61 -4.83 5.95
CA GLY A 108 0.50 -4.01 5.47
C GLY A 108 1.72 -4.87 5.12
N LEU A 109 2.13 -5.75 6.04
CA LEU A 109 3.24 -6.67 5.81
C LEU A 109 2.99 -7.61 4.63
N ALA A 110 1.80 -8.22 4.56
CA ALA A 110 1.42 -9.12 3.48
C ALA A 110 1.41 -8.43 2.11
N LEU A 111 0.98 -7.16 2.05
CA LEU A 111 0.97 -6.38 0.82
C LEU A 111 2.38 -6.09 0.29
N GLY A 112 3.39 -5.99 1.16
CA GLY A 112 4.79 -5.87 0.73
C GLY A 112 5.22 -7.07 -0.10
N ILE A 113 4.87 -8.28 0.35
CA ILE A 113 5.14 -9.54 -0.36
C ILE A 113 4.34 -9.59 -1.68
N LEU A 114 3.04 -9.29 -1.63
CA LEU A 114 2.19 -9.29 -2.83
C LEU A 114 2.67 -8.27 -3.87
N PHE A 115 3.14 -7.11 -3.44
CA PHE A 115 3.70 -6.09 -4.33
C PHE A 115 4.97 -6.58 -5.00
N ALA A 116 5.88 -7.21 -4.27
CA ALA A 116 7.08 -7.82 -4.84
C ALA A 116 6.74 -8.91 -5.87
N VAL A 117 5.70 -9.71 -5.64
CA VAL A 117 5.21 -10.71 -6.60
C VAL A 117 4.59 -10.05 -7.83
N HIS A 118 3.81 -8.98 -7.67
CA HIS A 118 3.15 -8.28 -8.77
C HIS A 118 4.12 -7.62 -9.74
N GLN A 119 5.29 -7.20 -9.27
CA GLN A 119 6.34 -6.61 -10.10
C GLN A 119 7.08 -7.63 -10.98
N ARG A 120 7.03 -8.92 -10.64
CA ARG A 120 7.79 -9.93 -11.39
C ARG A 120 7.20 -10.03 -12.80
N PRO A 121 8.04 -9.94 -13.85
CA PRO A 121 7.60 -10.24 -15.20
C PRO A 121 7.04 -11.66 -15.21
N ARG A 122 5.75 -11.82 -15.52
CA ARG A 122 5.24 -13.13 -15.91
C ARG A 122 5.84 -13.41 -17.28
N TYR A 123 6.94 -14.17 -17.30
CA TYR A 123 7.47 -14.74 -18.53
C TYR A 123 6.45 -15.79 -18.95
N ASP A 124 5.50 -15.38 -19.79
CA ASP A 124 4.50 -16.28 -20.32
C ASP A 124 5.22 -17.31 -21.20
N ARG A 125 5.32 -18.54 -20.71
CA ARG A 125 5.70 -19.69 -21.54
C ARG A 125 4.51 -19.94 -22.44
N ARG A 126 4.65 -19.51 -23.70
CA ARG A 126 3.81 -19.98 -24.81
C ARG A 126 3.87 -21.49 -24.91
#